data_AF-A0A496QY71-F1
#
_entry.id   AF-A0A496QY71-F1
#
_cell.length_a   1.000
_cell.length_b   1.000
_cell.length_c   1.000
_cell.angle_alpha   90.00
_cell.angle_beta   90.00
_cell.angle_gamma   90.00
#
_symmetry.space_group_name_H-M   'P 1'
#
loop_
_entity.id
_entity.type
_entity.pdbx_description
1 polymer ?
#
loop_
_entity_poly.entity_id
_entity_poly.type
_entity_poly.pdbx_seq_one_letter_code
_entity_poly.pdbx_strand_id
1 'polypeptide(L)'
;MSIEAIRELIAITQPDGNIELEWHMLTSVKDHQESISMLENRIYSKFTEVQNTGAWLLELAFSDVRTRLSSSMDFWRNFAGNLEVQLRKMENPESARTDSEISLTSSEFGHILDAVPLTQGSEYVTLSLLQKNWNELIRTFRHNLAIFNGTVEEYVQTFNPDIHLAGRVYFHLVENQKGNQPFAFMATYSTRLTESGKSRHVPLKFALQEFSGRRESLLELLSTVYTASAKSNLINGLIESGELFHPLSWTPDEAYTFLSEVDIYEQSGIICRIPNWWKTRASKLSLTVSLGDKQPPMVGLDAIISISPSLSIDGIPISKEEIQLLLQ
;
A
#
# COMPACT_ATOMS: atom_id res chain seq x y z
N MET A 1 -10.64 -43.43 11.25
CA MET A 1 -10.37 -42.17 10.54
C MET A 1 -11.69 -41.46 10.37
N SER A 2 -12.00 -40.49 11.22
CA SER A 2 -13.13 -39.60 10.98
C SER A 2 -12.82 -38.80 9.73
N ILE A 3 -13.75 -38.80 8.76
CA ILE A 3 -13.72 -37.85 7.66
C ILE A 3 -13.97 -36.50 8.33
N GLU A 4 -12.92 -35.70 8.50
CA GLU A 4 -13.06 -34.34 9.00
C GLU A 4 -13.94 -33.60 8.00
N ALA A 5 -15.10 -33.14 8.46
CA ALA A 5 -16.01 -32.39 7.63
C ALA A 5 -15.31 -31.10 7.19
N ILE A 6 -15.05 -31.00 5.88
CA ILE A 6 -14.45 -29.82 5.30
C ILE A 6 -15.50 -28.70 5.34
N ARG A 7 -15.16 -27.62 6.01
CA ARG A 7 -16.00 -26.44 6.20
C ARG A 7 -15.21 -25.22 5.79
N GLU A 8 -15.90 -24.21 5.31
CA GLU A 8 -15.34 -22.88 5.09
C GLU A 8 -16.05 -21.89 6.01
N LEU A 9 -15.34 -20.83 6.40
CA LEU A 9 -15.94 -19.74 7.13
C LEU A 9 -16.57 -18.76 6.13
N ILE A 10 -17.79 -18.32 6.39
CA ILE A 10 -18.47 -17.29 5.61
C ILE A 10 -18.87 -16.13 6.52
N ALA A 11 -18.79 -14.91 5.99
CA ALA A 11 -19.36 -13.73 6.63
C ALA A 11 -20.73 -13.41 6.04
N ILE A 12 -21.73 -13.19 6.89
CA ILE A 12 -23.10 -12.81 6.51
C ILE A 12 -23.41 -11.48 7.18
N THR A 13 -23.81 -10.49 6.39
CA THR A 13 -24.28 -9.21 6.93
C THR A 13 -25.78 -9.30 7.18
N GLN A 14 -26.19 -9.01 8.41
CA GLN A 14 -27.58 -9.07 8.86
C GLN A 14 -28.30 -7.73 8.63
N PRO A 15 -29.65 -7.71 8.56
CA PRO A 15 -30.42 -6.48 8.36
C PRO A 15 -30.23 -5.40 9.44
N ASP A 16 -29.81 -5.80 10.64
CA ASP A 16 -29.50 -4.90 11.75
C ASP A 16 -28.11 -4.25 11.65
N GLY A 17 -27.35 -4.56 10.60
CA GLY A 17 -26.00 -4.04 10.37
C GLY A 17 -24.92 -4.73 11.21
N ASN A 18 -25.18 -5.93 11.72
CA ASN A 18 -24.16 -6.80 12.30
C ASN A 18 -23.62 -7.78 11.25
N ILE A 19 -22.38 -8.25 11.47
CA ILE A 19 -21.74 -9.25 10.62
C ILE A 19 -21.59 -10.51 11.47
N GLU A 20 -22.17 -11.60 11.01
CA GLU A 20 -22.07 -12.92 11.64
C GLU A 20 -21.10 -13.79 10.84
N LEU A 21 -20.28 -14.56 11.54
CA LEU A 21 -19.41 -15.57 10.92
C LEU A 21 -20.00 -16.96 11.16
N GLU A 22 -20.23 -17.70 10.08
CA GLU A 22 -20.82 -19.04 10.11
C GLU A 22 -19.94 -20.05 9.38
N TRP A 23 -19.98 -21.30 9.84
CA TRP A 23 -19.31 -22.41 9.16
C TRP A 23 -20.25 -23.03 8.13
N HIS A 24 -19.84 -23.00 6.85
CA HIS A 24 -20.55 -23.65 5.76
C HIS A 24 -19.87 -24.96 5.38
N MET A 25 -20.64 -26.03 5.15
CA MET A 25 -20.11 -27.36 4.83
C MET A 25 -19.85 -27.48 3.33
N LEU A 26 -18.62 -27.83 2.96
CA LEU A 26 -18.24 -27.98 1.56
C LEU A 26 -18.54 -29.39 1.05
N THR A 27 -19.07 -29.47 -0.18
CA THR A 27 -19.41 -30.74 -0.85
C THR A 27 -18.26 -31.30 -1.69
N SER A 28 -17.14 -30.58 -1.85
CA SER A 28 -16.01 -30.96 -2.71
C SER A 28 -14.65 -30.56 -2.11
N VAL A 29 -13.66 -31.44 -2.28
CA VAL A 29 -12.38 -31.50 -1.55
C VAL A 29 -11.24 -30.72 -2.22
N LYS A 30 -11.44 -30.10 -3.39
CA LYS A 30 -10.29 -29.81 -4.27
C LYS A 30 -9.24 -28.83 -3.74
N ASP A 31 -9.54 -27.97 -2.76
CA ASP A 31 -8.62 -26.90 -2.35
C ASP A 31 -8.52 -26.64 -0.82
N HIS A 32 -9.12 -27.44 0.06
CA HIS A 32 -9.07 -27.15 1.51
C HIS A 32 -7.74 -27.63 2.13
N GLN A 33 -6.85 -26.68 2.40
CA GLN A 33 -5.51 -26.88 2.95
C GLN A 33 -5.49 -26.61 4.45
N GLU A 34 -4.57 -27.23 5.19
CA GLU A 34 -4.41 -27.01 6.65
C GLU A 34 -4.21 -25.54 7.02
N SER A 35 -3.48 -24.78 6.18
CA SER A 35 -3.26 -23.34 6.35
C SER A 35 -4.55 -22.52 6.33
N ILE A 36 -5.50 -22.88 5.46
CA ILE A 36 -6.83 -22.25 5.37
C ILE A 36 -7.60 -22.49 6.68
N SER A 37 -7.67 -23.75 7.11
CA SER A 37 -8.35 -24.13 8.35
C SER A 37 -7.75 -23.43 9.59
N MET A 38 -6.43 -23.31 9.68
CA MET A 38 -5.77 -22.59 10.80
C MET A 38 -6.13 -21.10 10.82
N LEU A 39 -6.14 -20.43 9.65
CA LEU A 39 -6.52 -19.02 9.54
C LEU A 39 -8.00 -18.82 9.91
N GLU A 40 -8.90 -19.62 9.33
CA GLU A 40 -10.35 -19.53 9.59
C GLU A 40 -10.68 -19.79 11.06
N ASN A 41 -10.04 -20.79 11.70
CA ASN A 41 -10.24 -21.06 13.12
C ASN A 41 -9.74 -19.90 14.00
N ARG A 42 -8.62 -19.26 13.65
CA ARG A 42 -8.11 -18.08 14.37
C ARG A 42 -9.06 -16.89 14.25
N ILE A 43 -9.57 -16.61 13.04
CA ILE A 43 -10.57 -15.58 12.80
C ILE A 43 -11.84 -15.84 13.61
N TYR A 44 -12.36 -17.07 13.57
CA TYR A 44 -13.56 -17.45 14.30
C TYR A 44 -13.38 -17.36 15.82
N SER A 45 -12.21 -17.78 16.35
CA SER A 45 -11.86 -17.58 17.76
C SER A 45 -11.90 -16.10 18.14
N LYS A 46 -11.27 -15.20 17.37
CA LYS A 46 -11.33 -13.75 17.64
C LYS A 46 -12.75 -13.19 17.58
N PHE A 47 -13.58 -13.67 16.65
CA PHE A 47 -14.98 -13.27 16.56
C PHE A 47 -15.80 -13.69 17.78
N THR A 48 -15.57 -14.90 18.32
CA THR A 48 -16.31 -15.42 19.48
C THR A 48 -15.81 -14.91 20.84
N GLU A 49 -14.50 -14.71 20.99
CA GLU A 49 -13.87 -14.33 22.27
C GLU A 49 -13.95 -12.83 22.52
N VAL A 50 -13.91 -12.02 21.47
CA VAL A 50 -13.89 -10.56 21.56
C VAL A 50 -15.19 -10.02 20.98
N GLN A 51 -16.02 -9.41 21.82
CA GLN A 51 -17.30 -8.79 21.41
C GLN A 51 -17.09 -7.46 20.65
N ASN A 52 -16.11 -7.38 19.75
CA ASN A 52 -15.95 -6.28 18.83
C ASN A 52 -15.60 -6.80 17.42
N THR A 53 -16.19 -6.17 16.40
CA THR A 53 -15.97 -6.55 15.01
C THR A 53 -14.52 -6.30 14.57
N GLY A 54 -13.84 -5.33 15.19
CA GLY A 54 -12.47 -4.98 14.84
C GLY A 54 -11.46 -6.12 15.06
N ALA A 55 -11.68 -7.03 16.02
CA ALA A 55 -10.70 -8.08 16.34
C ALA A 55 -10.52 -9.11 15.22
N TRP A 56 -11.62 -9.66 14.68
CA TRP A 56 -11.52 -10.63 13.59
C TRP A 56 -11.19 -9.96 12.24
N LEU A 57 -11.62 -8.70 12.05
CA LEU A 57 -11.19 -7.90 10.89
C LEU A 57 -9.68 -7.64 10.92
N LEU A 58 -9.07 -7.50 12.10
CA LEU A 58 -7.63 -7.31 12.22
C LEU A 58 -6.83 -8.55 11.82
N GLU A 59 -7.33 -9.75 12.13
CA GLU A 59 -6.75 -11.01 11.64
C GLU A 59 -6.79 -11.07 10.11
N LEU A 60 -7.87 -10.58 9.50
CA LEU A 60 -8.00 -10.50 8.05
C LEU A 60 -7.09 -9.43 7.44
N ALA A 61 -6.97 -8.27 8.08
CA ALA A 61 -6.22 -7.11 7.58
C ALA A 61 -4.76 -7.42 7.23
N PHE A 62 -4.17 -8.39 7.92
CA PHE A 62 -2.77 -8.79 7.73
C PHE A 62 -2.63 -10.26 7.30
N SER A 63 -3.72 -10.90 6.87
CA SER A 63 -3.70 -12.29 6.42
C SER A 63 -3.08 -12.45 5.03
N ASP A 64 -2.46 -13.61 4.76
CA ASP A 64 -1.86 -13.90 3.46
C ASP A 64 -2.94 -14.01 2.37
N VAL A 65 -2.87 -13.12 1.38
CA VAL A 65 -3.77 -13.07 0.21
C VAL A 65 -3.74 -14.34 -0.65
N ARG A 66 -2.65 -15.14 -0.57
CA ARG A 66 -2.54 -16.43 -1.26
C ARG A 66 -3.45 -17.49 -0.66
N THR A 67 -3.85 -17.32 0.60
CA THR A 67 -4.78 -18.23 1.28
C THR A 67 -6.17 -18.02 0.68
N ARG A 68 -6.77 -19.05 0.07
CA ARG A 68 -8.12 -18.92 -0.48
C ARG A 68 -9.16 -18.95 0.63
N LEU A 69 -9.97 -17.90 0.71
CA LEU A 69 -11.13 -17.80 1.60
C LEU A 69 -12.41 -17.82 0.77
N SER A 70 -13.57 -18.02 1.40
CA SER A 70 -14.86 -17.85 0.75
C SER A 70 -15.04 -16.42 0.21
N SER A 71 -15.92 -16.24 -0.79
CA SER A 71 -16.10 -14.93 -1.44
C SER A 71 -16.48 -13.81 -0.48
N SER A 72 -17.31 -14.09 0.54
CA SER A 72 -17.68 -13.08 1.54
C SER A 72 -16.54 -12.77 2.51
N MET A 73 -15.74 -13.77 2.91
CA MET A 73 -14.55 -13.55 3.73
C MET A 73 -13.46 -12.80 2.97
N ASP A 74 -13.28 -13.08 1.68
CA ASP A 74 -12.30 -12.38 0.83
C ASP A 74 -12.69 -10.91 0.60
N PHE A 75 -13.98 -10.61 0.46
CA PHE A 75 -14.47 -9.24 0.47
C PHE A 75 -14.05 -8.48 1.76
N TRP A 76 -14.30 -9.07 2.92
CA TRP A 76 -13.91 -8.46 4.20
C TRP A 76 -12.39 -8.41 4.40
N ARG A 77 -11.64 -9.35 3.82
CA ARG A 77 -10.17 -9.30 3.77
C ARG A 77 -9.69 -8.11 2.96
N ASN A 78 -10.22 -7.91 1.76
CA ASN A 78 -9.85 -6.78 0.91
C ASN A 78 -10.24 -5.44 1.56
N PHE A 79 -11.40 -5.39 2.20
CA PHE A 79 -11.81 -4.24 3.02
C PHE A 79 -10.80 -3.95 4.14
N ALA A 80 -10.53 -4.93 5.00
CA ALA A 80 -9.66 -4.76 6.17
C ALA A 80 -8.18 -4.54 5.78
N GLY A 81 -7.72 -5.16 4.69
CA GLY A 81 -6.36 -5.03 4.16
C GLY A 81 -6.00 -3.62 3.70
N ASN A 82 -6.99 -2.73 3.52
CA ASN A 82 -6.70 -1.31 3.35
C ASN A 82 -5.94 -0.72 4.55
N LEU A 83 -6.03 -1.31 5.75
CA LEU A 83 -5.23 -0.88 6.90
C LEU A 83 -3.74 -1.00 6.61
N GLU A 84 -3.31 -2.15 6.11
CA GLU A 84 -1.93 -2.42 5.72
C GLU A 84 -1.45 -1.43 4.62
N VAL A 85 -2.33 -1.14 3.65
CA VAL A 85 -2.07 -0.14 2.61
C VAL A 85 -1.89 1.26 3.21
N GLN A 86 -2.76 1.70 4.12
CA GLN A 86 -2.63 3.00 4.76
C GLN A 86 -1.36 3.09 5.61
N LEU A 87 -1.01 2.02 6.32
CA LEU A 87 0.24 1.96 7.10
C LEU A 87 1.49 2.06 6.22
N ARG A 88 1.51 1.39 5.06
CA ARG A 88 2.62 1.48 4.09
C ARG A 88 2.76 2.87 3.46
N LYS A 89 1.66 3.61 3.33
CA LYS A 89 1.68 4.99 2.81
C LYS A 89 2.22 6.00 3.83
N MET A 90 2.34 5.64 5.10
CA MET A 90 2.87 6.54 6.12
C MET A 90 4.37 6.73 5.97
N GLU A 91 4.82 7.99 6.06
CA GLU A 91 6.26 8.31 6.14
C GLU A 91 6.92 7.69 7.38
N ASN A 92 6.16 7.57 8.46
CA ASN A 92 6.57 6.91 9.69
C ASN A 92 5.41 6.05 10.21
N PRO A 93 5.49 4.70 10.11
CA PRO A 93 4.48 3.80 10.66
C PRO A 93 4.22 4.03 12.15
N GLU A 94 5.21 4.51 12.92
CA GLU A 94 5.06 4.80 14.35
C GLU A 94 4.02 5.90 14.64
N SER A 95 3.75 6.77 13.67
CA SER A 95 2.70 7.80 13.78
C SER A 95 1.30 7.21 13.95
N ALA A 96 1.10 5.93 13.61
CA ALA A 96 -0.12 5.17 13.87
C ALA A 96 -0.50 5.11 15.35
N ARG A 97 0.45 5.34 16.27
CA ARG A 97 0.22 5.30 17.72
C ARG A 97 -0.43 6.55 18.30
N THR A 98 -0.15 7.73 17.75
CA THR A 98 -0.40 8.99 18.45
C THR A 98 -1.54 9.81 17.88
N ASP A 99 -1.63 10.02 16.55
CA ASP A 99 -2.84 10.59 15.93
C ASP A 99 -2.82 10.63 14.39
N SER A 100 -2.12 9.73 13.69
CA SER A 100 -2.23 9.72 12.22
C SER A 100 -3.65 9.30 11.81
N GLU A 101 -4.34 10.12 11.04
CA GLU A 101 -5.69 9.85 10.52
C GLU A 101 -5.65 8.68 9.52
N ILE A 102 -5.67 7.45 10.02
CA ILE A 102 -5.86 6.24 9.20
C ILE A 102 -7.31 6.25 8.73
N SER A 103 -7.54 6.77 7.53
CA SER A 103 -8.87 6.95 6.96
C SER A 103 -8.93 6.44 5.52
N LEU A 104 -10.15 6.12 5.10
CA LEU A 104 -10.46 5.91 3.69
C LEU A 104 -11.29 7.09 3.19
N THR A 105 -10.98 7.53 1.98
CA THR A 105 -11.71 8.55 1.25
C THR A 105 -13.08 8.01 0.81
N SER A 106 -14.01 8.93 0.49
CA SER A 106 -15.31 8.54 -0.08
C SER A 106 -15.18 7.74 -1.38
N SER A 107 -14.14 8.00 -2.18
CA SER A 107 -13.86 7.24 -3.41
C SER A 107 -13.41 5.81 -3.10
N GLU A 108 -12.51 5.63 -2.11
CA GLU A 108 -12.07 4.30 -1.67
C GLU A 108 -13.24 3.48 -1.13
N PHE A 109 -14.12 4.08 -0.32
CA PHE A 109 -15.35 3.40 0.12
C PHE A 109 -16.29 3.05 -1.06
N GLY A 110 -16.39 3.92 -2.07
CA GLY A 110 -17.17 3.64 -3.29
C GLY A 110 -16.65 2.40 -4.02
N HIS A 111 -15.33 2.31 -4.24
CA HIS A 111 -14.71 1.14 -4.87
C HIS A 111 -14.92 -0.16 -4.07
N ILE A 112 -14.91 -0.07 -2.74
CA ILE A 112 -15.20 -1.22 -1.88
C ILE A 112 -16.67 -1.65 -2.05
N LEU A 113 -17.62 -0.71 -2.09
CA LEU A 113 -19.04 -1.03 -2.31
C LEU A 113 -19.28 -1.69 -3.67
N ASP A 114 -18.60 -1.23 -4.72
CA ASP A 114 -18.72 -1.81 -6.06
C ASP A 114 -18.19 -3.26 -6.12
N ALA A 115 -17.33 -3.64 -5.18
CA ALA A 115 -16.72 -4.97 -5.09
C ALA A 115 -17.52 -5.95 -4.20
N VAL A 116 -18.69 -5.56 -3.67
CA VAL A 116 -19.51 -6.45 -2.83
C VAL A 116 -19.92 -7.69 -3.63
N PRO A 117 -19.60 -8.90 -3.16
CA PRO A 117 -19.92 -10.13 -3.88
C PRO A 117 -21.42 -10.44 -3.77
N LEU A 118 -21.97 -11.15 -4.77
CA LEU A 118 -23.35 -11.65 -4.75
C LEU A 118 -23.48 -12.84 -3.80
N THR A 119 -23.48 -12.57 -2.49
CA THR A 119 -23.63 -13.56 -1.42
C THR A 119 -24.80 -13.21 -0.50
N GLN A 120 -25.20 -14.14 0.37
CA GLN A 120 -26.25 -13.89 1.36
C GLN A 120 -25.90 -12.68 2.24
N GLY A 121 -26.82 -11.73 2.36
CA GLY A 121 -26.65 -10.52 3.17
C GLY A 121 -25.87 -9.39 2.49
N SER A 122 -25.43 -9.57 1.24
CA SER A 122 -24.72 -8.54 0.46
C SER A 122 -25.54 -7.26 0.30
N GLU A 123 -26.86 -7.36 0.22
CA GLU A 123 -27.80 -6.25 0.12
C GLU A 123 -27.79 -5.31 1.34
N TYR A 124 -27.27 -5.77 2.47
CA TYR A 124 -27.14 -4.99 3.70
C TYR A 124 -25.76 -4.32 3.84
N VAL A 125 -24.83 -4.60 2.92
CA VAL A 125 -23.52 -3.93 2.89
C VAL A 125 -23.68 -2.51 2.35
N THR A 126 -23.67 -1.55 3.27
CA THR A 126 -23.89 -0.13 2.98
C THR A 126 -22.66 0.70 3.32
N LEU A 127 -22.59 1.93 2.79
CA LEU A 127 -21.51 2.88 3.12
C LEU A 127 -21.37 3.10 4.63
N SER A 128 -22.50 3.27 5.33
CA SER A 128 -22.52 3.47 6.78
C SER A 128 -22.00 2.25 7.54
N LEU A 129 -22.32 1.04 7.07
CA LEU A 129 -21.80 -0.20 7.63
C LEU A 129 -20.27 -0.27 7.47
N LEU A 130 -19.74 0.01 6.28
CA LEU A 130 -18.30 -0.01 6.03
C LEU A 130 -17.57 1.04 6.88
N GLN A 131 -18.09 2.26 6.97
CA GLN A 131 -17.51 3.31 7.81
C GLN A 131 -17.50 2.93 9.29
N LYS A 132 -18.60 2.35 9.80
CA LYS A 132 -18.69 1.85 11.17
C LYS A 132 -17.62 0.79 11.44
N ASN A 133 -17.53 -0.22 10.57
CA ASN A 133 -16.57 -1.32 10.75
C ASN A 133 -15.11 -0.89 10.54
N TRP A 134 -14.86 0.10 9.68
CA TRP A 134 -13.53 0.70 9.53
C TRP A 134 -13.11 1.36 10.85
N ASN A 135 -13.99 2.17 11.44
CA ASN A 135 -13.72 2.83 12.71
C ASN A 135 -13.49 1.82 13.86
N GLU A 136 -14.24 0.72 13.89
CA GLU A 136 -14.00 -0.38 14.86
C GLU A 136 -12.64 -1.05 14.63
N LEU A 137 -12.28 -1.35 13.38
CA LEU A 137 -10.97 -1.92 13.02
C LEU A 137 -9.82 -1.01 13.49
N ILE A 138 -9.88 0.28 13.16
CA ILE A 138 -8.85 1.25 13.57
C ILE A 138 -8.79 1.40 15.08
N ARG A 139 -9.94 1.41 15.77
CA ARG A 139 -9.98 1.48 17.23
C ARG A 139 -9.32 0.26 17.87
N THR A 140 -9.65 -0.94 17.41
CA THR A 140 -9.06 -2.19 17.92
C THR A 140 -7.56 -2.24 17.63
N PHE A 141 -7.13 -1.86 16.42
CA PHE A 141 -5.71 -1.76 16.07
C PHE A 141 -4.94 -0.82 17.01
N ARG A 142 -5.45 0.41 17.21
CA ARG A 142 -4.81 1.40 18.10
C ARG A 142 -4.78 0.93 19.56
N HIS A 143 -5.86 0.33 20.04
CA HIS A 143 -5.93 -0.22 21.39
C HIS A 143 -4.84 -1.27 21.61
N ASN A 144 -4.71 -2.21 20.67
CA ASN A 144 -3.71 -3.26 20.75
C ASN A 144 -2.28 -2.70 20.64
N LEU A 145 -2.04 -1.75 19.73
CA LEU A 145 -0.75 -1.07 19.59
C LEU A 145 -0.31 -0.31 20.83
N ALA A 146 -1.26 0.27 21.59
CA ALA A 146 -0.96 0.99 22.82
C ALA A 146 -0.47 0.06 23.94
N ILE A 147 -0.86 -1.21 23.90
CA ILE A 147 -0.48 -2.24 24.89
C ILE A 147 0.76 -3.02 24.42
N PHE A 148 0.99 -3.08 23.11
CA PHE A 148 2.11 -3.82 22.53
C PHE A 148 3.45 -3.12 22.76
N ASN A 149 4.40 -3.86 23.34
CA ASN A 149 5.77 -3.39 23.56
C ASN A 149 6.65 -3.73 22.35
N GLY A 150 6.78 -2.77 21.44
CA GLY A 150 7.57 -2.89 20.20
C GLY A 150 7.16 -1.84 19.17
N THR A 151 7.72 -1.92 17.97
CA THR A 151 7.37 -1.07 16.82
C THR A 151 6.02 -1.46 16.20
N VAL A 152 5.47 -0.61 15.31
CA VAL A 152 4.23 -0.95 14.58
C VAL A 152 4.49 -2.10 13.60
N GLU A 153 5.68 -2.13 12.99
CA GLU A 153 6.08 -3.21 12.08
C GLU A 153 6.18 -4.54 12.81
N GLU A 154 6.85 -4.59 13.97
CA GLU A 154 6.91 -5.80 14.81
C GLU A 154 5.50 -6.26 15.23
N TYR A 155 4.59 -5.33 15.52
CA TYR A 155 3.20 -5.69 15.81
C TYR A 155 2.51 -6.34 14.60
N VAL A 156 2.62 -5.77 13.41
CA VAL A 156 2.03 -6.33 12.19
C VAL A 156 2.66 -7.70 11.84
N GLN A 157 3.96 -7.85 12.05
CA GLN A 157 4.67 -9.11 11.85
C GLN A 157 4.22 -10.23 12.81
N THR A 158 3.53 -9.92 13.92
CA THR A 158 2.87 -10.95 14.74
C THR A 158 1.72 -11.66 14.02
N PHE A 159 1.08 -10.99 13.04
CA PHE A 159 0.03 -11.58 12.21
C PHE A 159 0.59 -12.28 10.98
N ASN A 160 1.55 -11.63 10.32
CA ASN A 160 2.20 -12.15 9.13
C ASN A 160 3.66 -11.64 9.05
N PRO A 161 4.66 -12.52 9.29
CA PRO A 161 6.07 -12.16 9.28
C PRO A 161 6.59 -11.59 7.94
N ASP A 162 5.90 -11.88 6.83
CA ASP A 162 6.29 -11.42 5.50
C ASP A 162 5.88 -9.94 5.23
N ILE A 163 5.09 -9.34 6.12
CA ILE A 163 4.68 -7.94 5.98
C ILE A 163 5.79 -7.02 6.47
N HIS A 164 6.20 -6.12 5.57
CA HIS A 164 7.08 -5.00 5.87
C HIS A 164 6.30 -3.70 5.63
N LEU A 165 6.19 -2.87 6.67
CA LEU A 165 5.46 -1.59 6.61
C LEU A 165 6.38 -0.46 6.16
N ALA A 166 7.67 -0.55 6.49
CA ALA A 166 8.63 0.45 6.11
C ALA A 166 9.10 0.19 4.67
N GLY A 167 8.45 0.88 3.73
CA GLY A 167 9.08 1.27 2.49
C GLY A 167 10.22 2.22 2.78
N ARG A 168 11.38 1.70 3.19
CA ARG A 168 12.55 2.54 3.39
C ARG A 168 12.95 3.21 2.08
N VAL A 169 12.52 2.71 0.92
CA VAL A 169 12.87 3.24 -0.40
C VAL A 169 11.78 4.17 -0.94
N TYR A 170 12.23 5.28 -1.51
CA TYR A 170 11.41 6.27 -2.16
C TYR A 170 11.88 6.45 -3.59
N PHE A 171 10.94 6.50 -4.54
CA PHE A 171 11.20 6.92 -5.90
C PHE A 171 10.67 8.33 -6.11
N HIS A 172 11.58 9.23 -6.46
CA HIS A 172 11.25 10.62 -6.72
C HIS A 172 11.32 10.86 -8.22
N LEU A 173 10.24 11.38 -8.78
CA LEU A 173 10.20 11.89 -10.14
C LEU A 173 9.74 13.34 -10.09
N VAL A 174 10.57 14.24 -10.59
CA VAL A 174 10.29 15.68 -10.63
C VAL A 174 10.57 16.25 -12.02
N GLU A 175 9.96 17.39 -12.33
CA GLU A 175 10.30 18.14 -13.55
C GLU A 175 11.70 18.74 -13.43
N ASN A 176 12.46 18.64 -14.51
CA ASN A 176 13.83 19.11 -14.60
C ASN A 176 13.94 20.26 -15.61
N GLN A 177 13.60 21.46 -15.15
CA GLN A 177 13.57 22.67 -15.98
C GLN A 177 14.95 23.12 -16.50
N LYS A 178 16.03 22.59 -15.94
CA LYS A 178 17.42 23.04 -16.21
C LYS A 178 18.31 21.93 -16.78
N GLY A 179 17.81 20.71 -16.88
CA GLY A 179 18.56 19.57 -17.38
C GLY A 179 18.40 19.36 -18.88
N ASN A 180 19.22 18.46 -19.41
CA ASN A 180 19.15 18.06 -20.83
C ASN A 180 17.87 17.27 -21.15
N GLN A 181 17.23 16.68 -20.14
CA GLN A 181 15.97 15.97 -20.26
C GLN A 181 14.95 16.58 -19.29
N PRO A 182 13.64 16.55 -19.61
CA PRO A 182 12.61 17.29 -18.90
C PRO A 182 12.23 16.72 -17.53
N PHE A 183 12.72 15.52 -17.18
CA PHE A 183 12.46 14.91 -15.88
C PHE A 183 13.75 14.50 -15.18
N ALA A 184 13.71 14.49 -13.85
CA ALA A 184 14.77 13.97 -13.00
C ALA A 184 14.20 12.89 -12.09
N PHE A 185 14.88 11.75 -12.07
CA PHE A 185 14.55 10.62 -11.22
C PHE A 185 15.64 10.39 -10.18
N MET A 186 15.25 10.00 -8.97
CA MET A 186 16.18 9.54 -7.94
C MET A 186 15.53 8.55 -6.99
N ALA A 187 16.24 7.46 -6.66
CA ALA A 187 15.90 6.59 -5.56
C ALA A 187 16.58 7.07 -4.26
N THR A 188 15.81 7.23 -3.19
CA THR A 188 16.34 7.53 -1.85
C THR A 188 15.88 6.49 -0.85
N TYR A 189 16.50 6.45 0.32
CA TYR A 189 15.97 5.74 1.46
C TYR A 189 15.87 6.59 2.72
N SER A 190 14.96 6.23 3.61
CA SER A 190 14.90 6.81 4.95
C SER A 190 15.87 6.10 5.88
N THR A 191 16.75 6.87 6.54
CA THR A 191 17.57 6.34 7.64
C THR A 191 16.68 6.13 8.87
N ARG A 192 17.04 5.16 9.73
CA ARG A 192 16.37 5.01 11.04
C ARG A 192 16.45 6.32 11.82
N LEU A 193 15.41 6.58 12.59
CA LEU A 193 15.20 7.77 13.42
C LEU A 193 16.48 8.14 14.20
N THR A 194 16.90 9.38 14.09
CA THR A 194 17.81 9.98 15.09
C THR A 194 17.07 10.12 16.42
N GLU A 195 17.77 10.31 17.54
CA GLU A 195 17.19 10.57 18.87
C GLU A 195 16.16 11.72 18.90
N SER A 196 16.13 12.55 17.87
CA SER A 196 15.22 13.67 17.64
C SER A 196 13.95 13.35 16.81
N GLY A 197 13.72 12.10 16.42
CA GLY A 197 12.45 11.66 15.82
C GLY A 197 12.21 12.08 14.36
N LYS A 198 13.22 12.56 13.63
CA LYS A 198 13.11 12.93 12.21
C LYS A 198 13.86 11.94 11.33
N SER A 199 13.16 11.33 10.37
CA SER A 199 13.77 10.56 9.28
C SER A 199 14.45 11.51 8.29
N ARG A 200 15.63 11.14 7.78
CA ARG A 200 16.28 11.83 6.65
C ARG A 200 16.20 10.94 5.42
N HIS A 201 15.84 11.54 4.29
CA HIS A 201 15.89 10.87 2.99
C HIS A 201 17.28 11.06 2.39
N VAL A 202 17.98 9.97 2.14
CA VAL A 202 19.34 9.97 1.59
C VAL A 202 19.37 9.14 0.31
N PRO A 203 20.11 9.57 -0.74
CA PRO A 203 20.24 8.79 -1.97
C PRO A 203 20.63 7.34 -1.74
N LEU A 204 20.02 6.42 -2.50
CA LEU A 204 20.21 4.98 -2.30
C LEU A 204 21.67 4.53 -2.43
N LYS A 205 22.52 5.25 -3.19
CA LYS A 205 23.99 5.02 -3.22
C LYS A 205 24.63 4.97 -1.83
N PHE A 206 24.13 5.73 -0.87
CA PHE A 206 24.69 5.78 0.48
C PHE A 206 24.32 4.57 1.33
N ALA A 207 23.29 3.79 0.95
CA ALA A 207 22.91 2.57 1.67
C ALA A 207 24.05 1.54 1.66
N LEU A 208 24.74 1.40 0.52
CA LEU A 208 25.86 0.47 0.38
C LEU A 208 27.02 0.83 1.33
N GLN A 209 27.19 2.12 1.63
CA GLN A 209 28.21 2.62 2.56
C GLN A 209 27.75 2.54 4.02
N GLU A 210 26.51 2.94 4.33
CA GLU A 210 25.98 2.97 5.69
C GLU A 210 25.77 1.57 6.30
N PHE A 211 25.42 0.60 5.45
CA PHE A 211 25.20 -0.78 5.86
C PHE A 211 26.42 -1.69 5.64
N SER A 212 27.61 -1.12 5.42
CA SER A 212 28.86 -1.91 5.37
C SER A 212 29.07 -2.63 6.70
N GLY A 213 28.78 -3.94 6.75
CA GLY A 213 28.83 -4.77 7.96
C GLY A 213 27.46 -5.12 8.58
N ARG A 214 26.35 -4.56 8.08
CA ARG A 214 24.96 -4.88 8.48
C ARG A 214 24.19 -5.46 7.29
N ARG A 215 24.62 -6.66 6.86
CA ARG A 215 24.16 -7.31 5.62
C ARG A 215 22.65 -7.51 5.58
N GLU A 216 22.02 -7.87 6.70
CA GLU A 216 20.58 -8.12 6.78
C GLU A 216 19.75 -6.86 6.51
N SER A 217 20.12 -5.72 7.08
CA SER A 217 19.40 -4.45 6.88
C SER A 217 19.55 -3.88 5.47
N LEU A 218 20.68 -4.16 4.80
CA LEU A 218 20.87 -3.84 3.38
C LEU A 218 20.03 -4.74 2.48
N LEU A 219 19.98 -6.05 2.78
CA LEU A 219 19.15 -7.00 2.05
C LEU A 219 17.67 -6.68 2.18
N GLU A 220 17.21 -6.29 3.36
CA GLU A 220 15.85 -5.83 3.62
C GLU A 220 15.50 -4.55 2.84
N LEU A 221 16.42 -3.58 2.75
CA LEU A 221 16.21 -2.37 1.96
C LEU A 221 16.12 -2.67 0.46
N LEU A 222 16.99 -3.56 -0.02
CA LEU A 222 17.06 -3.91 -1.44
C LEU A 222 15.96 -4.91 -1.83
N SER A 223 15.39 -5.69 -0.91
CA SER A 223 14.34 -6.67 -1.22
C SER A 223 13.08 -5.99 -1.76
N THR A 224 12.72 -4.82 -1.23
CA THR A 224 11.63 -3.96 -1.73
C THR A 224 11.86 -3.57 -3.20
N VAL A 225 13.09 -3.18 -3.52
CA VAL A 225 13.53 -2.78 -4.86
C VAL A 225 13.53 -3.99 -5.82
N TYR A 226 14.03 -5.14 -5.39
CA TYR A 226 14.00 -6.38 -6.17
C TYR A 226 12.57 -6.90 -6.40
N THR A 227 11.66 -6.69 -5.45
CA THR A 227 10.25 -7.07 -5.60
C THR A 227 9.57 -6.21 -6.69
N ALA A 228 9.88 -4.91 -6.73
CA ALA A 228 9.42 -4.02 -7.78
C ALA A 228 10.04 -4.39 -9.14
N SER A 229 11.33 -4.72 -9.19
CA SER A 229 12.03 -5.05 -10.43
C SER A 229 11.52 -6.34 -11.08
N ALA A 230 11.11 -7.33 -10.27
CA ALA A 230 10.49 -8.55 -10.78
C ALA A 230 9.18 -8.29 -11.56
N LYS A 231 8.56 -7.11 -11.36
CA LYS A 231 7.29 -6.71 -11.99
C LYS A 231 7.43 -5.55 -12.97
N SER A 232 8.61 -4.94 -13.09
CA SER A 232 8.86 -3.73 -13.91
C SER A 232 10.15 -3.87 -14.70
N ASN A 233 10.03 -3.85 -16.03
CA ASN A 233 11.19 -3.87 -16.92
C ASN A 233 12.05 -2.61 -16.77
N LEU A 234 11.44 -1.45 -16.51
CA LEU A 234 12.15 -0.19 -16.28
C LEU A 234 13.06 -0.31 -15.05
N ILE A 235 12.50 -0.67 -13.89
CA ILE A 235 13.28 -0.79 -12.65
C ILE A 235 14.30 -1.92 -12.74
N ASN A 236 13.97 -3.04 -13.39
CA ASN A 236 14.93 -4.12 -13.61
C ASN A 236 16.16 -3.66 -14.41
N GLY A 237 15.94 -2.91 -15.50
CA GLY A 237 17.03 -2.33 -16.29
C GLY A 237 17.93 -1.42 -15.46
N LEU A 238 17.34 -0.56 -14.62
CA LEU A 238 18.08 0.37 -13.75
C LEU A 238 18.89 -0.33 -12.64
N ILE A 239 18.43 -1.48 -12.16
CA ILE A 239 19.18 -2.30 -11.21
C ILE A 239 20.35 -3.00 -11.90
N GLU A 240 20.10 -3.63 -13.05
CA GLU A 240 21.11 -4.36 -13.83
C GLU A 240 22.24 -3.43 -14.29
N SER A 241 21.91 -2.19 -14.68
CA SER A 241 22.90 -1.18 -15.07
C SER A 241 23.57 -0.50 -13.87
N GLY A 242 22.97 -0.59 -12.68
CA GLY A 242 23.39 0.13 -11.47
C GLY A 242 22.97 1.62 -11.45
N GLU A 243 22.26 2.09 -12.47
CA GLU A 243 21.79 3.47 -12.57
C GLU A 243 20.79 3.85 -11.49
N LEU A 244 20.08 2.88 -10.90
CA LEU A 244 19.13 3.12 -9.80
C LEU A 244 19.77 3.86 -8.61
N PHE A 245 21.08 3.67 -8.40
CA PHE A 245 21.81 4.29 -7.28
C PHE A 245 22.21 5.75 -7.57
N HIS A 246 21.96 6.27 -8.76
CA HIS A 246 22.36 7.60 -9.19
C HIS A 246 21.14 8.47 -9.56
N PRO A 247 21.26 9.81 -9.45
CA PRO A 247 20.28 10.70 -10.06
C PRO A 247 20.30 10.55 -11.58
N LEU A 248 19.12 10.39 -12.18
CA LEU A 248 18.96 10.20 -13.63
C LEU A 248 18.18 11.35 -14.24
N SER A 249 18.52 11.67 -15.49
CA SER A 249 17.75 12.60 -16.32
C SER A 249 16.93 11.78 -17.31
N TRP A 250 15.61 11.88 -17.24
CA TRP A 250 14.69 11.04 -17.98
C TRP A 250 13.95 11.77 -19.08
N THR A 251 13.84 11.10 -20.22
CA THR A 251 12.97 11.46 -21.33
C THR A 251 11.49 11.41 -20.91
N PRO A 252 10.59 12.05 -21.67
CA PRO A 252 9.15 11.92 -21.45
C PRO A 252 8.63 10.46 -21.48
N ASP A 253 9.22 9.59 -22.31
CA ASP A 253 8.78 8.20 -22.45
C ASP A 253 9.14 7.36 -21.21
N GLU A 254 10.35 7.56 -20.66
CA GLU A 254 10.77 6.93 -19.40
C GLU A 254 9.92 7.41 -18.23
N ALA A 255 9.69 8.72 -18.14
CA ALA A 255 8.82 9.30 -17.12
C ALA A 255 7.38 8.78 -17.22
N TYR A 256 6.82 8.65 -18.43
CA TYR A 256 5.50 8.10 -18.65
C TYR A 256 5.41 6.63 -18.24
N THR A 257 6.41 5.83 -18.59
CA THR A 257 6.50 4.41 -18.19
C THR A 257 6.49 4.29 -16.67
N PHE A 258 7.36 5.05 -15.99
CA PHE A 258 7.41 5.09 -14.53
C PHE A 258 6.07 5.49 -13.91
N LEU A 259 5.47 6.58 -14.41
CA LEU A 259 4.21 7.11 -13.90
C LEU A 259 3.03 6.13 -14.07
N SER A 260 3.07 5.30 -15.11
CA SER A 260 2.07 4.26 -15.38
C SER A 260 2.24 3.03 -14.49
N GLU A 261 3.43 2.83 -13.93
CA GLU A 261 3.79 1.68 -13.07
C GLU A 261 3.79 2.04 -11.57
N VAL A 262 3.38 3.25 -11.17
CA VAL A 262 3.38 3.70 -9.77
C VAL A 262 2.71 2.71 -8.82
N ASP A 263 1.55 2.16 -9.19
CA ASP A 263 0.84 1.17 -8.36
C ASP A 263 1.67 -0.09 -8.14
N ILE A 264 2.47 -0.52 -9.13
CA ILE A 264 3.35 -1.69 -9.02
C ILE A 264 4.43 -1.41 -7.97
N TYR A 265 5.00 -0.21 -7.97
CA TYR A 265 6.07 0.18 -7.05
C TYR A 265 5.53 0.32 -5.61
N GLU A 266 4.38 0.99 -5.44
CA GLU A 266 3.77 1.17 -4.12
C GLU A 266 3.32 -0.16 -3.50
N GLN A 267 2.75 -1.08 -4.31
CA GLN A 267 2.44 -2.44 -3.85
C GLN A 267 3.68 -3.25 -3.48
N SER A 268 4.84 -2.90 -4.03
CA SER A 268 6.11 -3.54 -3.69
C SER A 268 6.78 -2.90 -2.48
N GLY A 269 6.14 -1.88 -1.86
CA GLY A 269 6.62 -1.18 -0.68
C GLY A 269 7.50 0.03 -1.01
N ILE A 270 7.47 0.58 -2.22
CA ILE A 270 8.23 1.79 -2.59
C ILE A 270 7.31 3.00 -2.64
N ILE A 271 7.63 4.06 -1.90
CA ILE A 271 6.81 5.28 -1.91
C ILE A 271 7.18 6.16 -3.11
N CYS A 272 6.21 6.50 -3.94
CA CYS A 272 6.42 7.31 -5.14
C CYS A 272 6.08 8.80 -4.88
N ARG A 273 7.09 9.67 -5.03
CA ARG A 273 6.92 11.13 -5.03
C ARG A 273 6.93 11.62 -6.47
N ILE A 274 5.74 11.92 -6.97
CA ILE A 274 5.50 12.25 -8.38
C ILE A 274 4.87 13.64 -8.54
N PRO A 275 4.97 14.25 -9.73
CA PRO A 275 4.43 15.58 -9.96
C PRO A 275 2.91 15.66 -9.77
N ASN A 276 2.42 16.77 -9.22
CA ASN A 276 1.01 16.96 -8.85
C ASN A 276 0.03 16.83 -10.03
N TRP A 277 0.46 17.17 -11.25
CA TRP A 277 -0.38 17.06 -12.44
C TRP A 277 -0.75 15.61 -12.77
N TRP A 278 0.12 14.64 -12.44
CA TRP A 278 -0.20 13.23 -12.63
C TRP A 278 -1.28 12.76 -11.66
N LYS A 279 -1.17 13.14 -10.38
CA LYS A 279 -2.19 12.84 -9.35
C LYS A 279 -3.58 13.40 -9.72
N THR A 280 -3.59 14.58 -10.35
CA THR A 280 -4.83 15.23 -10.82
C THR A 280 -5.40 14.55 -12.07
N ARG A 281 -4.56 13.96 -12.92
CA ARG A 281 -4.99 13.21 -14.11
C ARG A 281 -5.56 11.84 -13.74
N ALA A 282 -4.94 11.11 -12.81
CA ALA A 282 -5.46 9.84 -12.29
C ALA A 282 -6.86 10.01 -11.67
N SER A 283 -7.03 11.06 -10.86
CA SER A 283 -8.33 11.41 -10.25
C SER A 283 -9.39 11.94 -11.24
N LYS A 284 -8.98 12.53 -12.39
CA LYS A 284 -9.91 12.90 -13.47
C LYS A 284 -10.29 11.74 -14.39
N LEU A 285 -9.38 10.78 -14.61
CA LEU A 285 -9.65 9.58 -15.39
C LEU A 285 -10.64 8.66 -14.67
N SER A 286 -10.58 8.54 -13.33
CA SER A 286 -11.59 7.79 -12.57
C SER A 286 -12.98 8.42 -12.60
N LEU A 287 -13.08 9.71 -12.95
CA LEU A 287 -14.33 10.48 -13.04
C LEU A 287 -14.93 10.51 -14.45
N THR A 288 -14.22 10.01 -15.47
CA THR A 288 -14.67 10.06 -16.88
C THR A 288 -15.01 8.65 -17.40
N VAL A 289 -15.89 7.94 -16.70
CA VAL A 289 -16.66 6.83 -17.29
C VAL A 289 -18.13 7.25 -17.28
N SER A 290 -18.45 8.19 -18.17
CA SER A 290 -19.82 8.54 -18.49
C SER A 290 -20.16 7.90 -19.83
N LEU A 291 -21.06 6.92 -19.77
CA LEU A 291 -21.66 6.22 -20.89
C LEU A 291 -22.22 7.24 -21.91
N GLY A 292 -21.64 7.31 -23.09
CA GLY A 292 -22.12 8.17 -24.17
C GLY A 292 -21.22 8.10 -25.39
N ASP A 293 -21.74 7.53 -26.47
CA ASP A 293 -21.08 7.42 -27.77
C ASP A 293 -20.54 8.77 -28.27
N LYS A 294 -19.22 8.94 -28.15
CA LYS A 294 -18.36 9.73 -29.04
C LYS A 294 -16.91 9.56 -28.58
N GLN A 295 -16.06 9.04 -29.48
CA GLN A 295 -14.61 9.02 -29.29
C GLN A 295 -14.12 10.44 -28.95
N PRO A 296 -13.45 10.64 -27.80
CA PRO A 296 -12.83 11.92 -27.52
C PRO A 296 -11.59 12.09 -28.42
N PRO A 297 -11.31 13.30 -28.90
CA PRO A 297 -10.13 13.56 -29.72
C PRO A 297 -8.86 13.26 -28.90
N MET A 298 -7.94 12.52 -29.52
CA MET A 298 -6.59 12.26 -29.03
C MET A 298 -5.91 13.60 -28.68
N VAL A 299 -5.80 13.92 -27.38
CA VAL A 299 -5.05 15.09 -26.93
C VAL A 299 -3.57 14.70 -26.93
N GLY A 300 -2.84 15.18 -27.93
CA GLY A 300 -1.42 14.94 -28.13
C GLY A 300 -0.52 15.69 -27.15
N LEU A 301 0.78 15.38 -27.28
CA LEU A 301 1.94 15.82 -26.50
C LEU A 301 2.02 17.34 -26.22
N ASP A 302 1.37 18.16 -27.04
CA ASP A 302 1.45 19.63 -26.99
C ASP A 302 0.71 20.27 -25.80
N ALA A 303 -0.16 19.55 -25.09
CA ALA A 303 -0.84 20.08 -23.90
C ALA A 303 0.04 20.07 -22.63
N ILE A 304 1.21 19.43 -22.67
CA ILE A 304 2.13 19.30 -21.52
C ILE A 304 3.02 20.55 -21.36
N ILE A 305 3.13 21.41 -22.38
CA ILE A 305 4.18 22.44 -22.46
C ILE A 305 3.80 23.80 -21.83
N SER A 306 2.60 23.98 -21.26
CA SER A 306 2.25 25.25 -20.64
C SER A 306 1.73 25.09 -19.22
N ILE A 307 2.61 25.18 -18.22
CA ILE A 307 2.35 25.74 -16.87
C ILE A 307 3.70 25.89 -16.15
N SER A 308 4.01 27.11 -15.69
CA SER A 308 5.15 27.41 -14.83
C SER A 308 4.76 27.33 -13.35
N PRO A 309 5.51 26.60 -12.51
CA PRO A 309 5.82 27.09 -11.16
C PRO A 309 7.25 26.75 -10.68
N SER A 310 7.67 27.47 -9.63
CA SER A 310 8.99 27.42 -8.98
C SER A 310 9.25 26.15 -8.15
N LEU A 311 10.48 25.64 -8.22
CA LEU A 311 10.96 24.46 -7.48
C LEU A 311 11.07 24.75 -5.97
N SER A 312 10.47 23.89 -5.14
CA SER A 312 10.67 23.85 -3.68
C SER A 312 10.67 22.40 -3.23
N ILE A 313 11.50 22.05 -2.25
CA ILE A 313 11.47 20.76 -1.56
C ILE A 313 10.96 21.07 -0.14
N ASP A 314 9.83 20.46 0.25
CA ASP A 314 9.19 20.65 1.56
C ASP A 314 8.96 22.12 1.96
N GLY A 315 8.70 23.00 0.99
CA GLY A 315 8.47 24.44 1.22
C GLY A 315 9.73 25.28 1.48
N ILE A 316 10.93 24.69 1.36
CA ILE A 316 12.20 25.41 1.54
C ILE A 316 12.80 25.73 0.17
N PRO A 317 13.11 27.01 -0.13
CA PRO A 317 13.77 27.39 -1.38
C PRO A 317 15.24 26.95 -1.34
N ILE A 318 15.64 26.14 -2.31
CA ILE A 318 17.01 25.62 -2.42
C ILE A 318 17.88 26.63 -3.18
N SER A 319 19.04 26.97 -2.62
CA SER A 319 19.97 27.93 -3.22
C SER A 319 20.81 27.28 -4.33
N LYS A 320 21.41 28.08 -5.21
CA LYS A 320 22.17 27.57 -6.36
C LYS A 320 23.41 26.76 -5.92
N GLU A 321 23.93 27.04 -4.73
CA GLU A 321 25.09 26.37 -4.16
C GLU A 321 24.77 24.92 -3.73
N GLU A 322 23.56 24.66 -3.24
CA GLU A 322 23.11 23.33 -2.81
C GLU A 322 22.87 22.39 -3.99
N ILE A 323 22.43 22.94 -5.14
CA ILE A 323 22.25 22.19 -6.40
C ILE A 323 23.58 21.67 -6.95
N GLN A 324 24.66 22.45 -6.81
CA GLN A 324 25.99 22.04 -7.29
C GLN A 324 26.64 20.97 -6.42
N LEU A 325 26.37 20.97 -5.12
CA LEU A 325 26.85 19.93 -4.19
C LEU A 325 26.16 18.57 -4.41
N LEU A 326 24.96 18.59 -5.01
CA LEU A 326 24.19 17.38 -5.35
C LEU A 326 24.59 16.77 -6.71
N LEU A 327 25.37 17.49 -7.52
CA LEU A 327 25.82 17.09 -8.86
C LEU A 327 27.29 16.65 -8.92
N GLN A 328 27.93 16.44 -7.75
CA GLN A 328 29.27 15.82 -7.64
C GLN A 328 29.21 14.37 -7.16
#